data_AF-A0A2E2UXQ6-F1
#
_entry.id   AF-A0A2E2UXQ6-F1
#
_cell.length_a   1.000
_cell.length_b   1.000
_cell.length_c   1.000
_cell.angle_alpha   90.00
_cell.angle_beta   90.00
_cell.angle_gamma   90.00
#
_symmetry.space_group_name_H-M   'P 1'
#
loop_
_entity.id
_entity.type
_entity.pdbx_description
1 polymer ?
#
loop_
_entity_poly.entity_id
_entity_poly.type
_entity_poly.pdbx_seq_one_letter_code
_entity_poly.pdbx_strand_id
1 'polypeptide(L)'
;MKYRHSERGLSAVEFIMVFLLSTTITSVMFTIFNESKIKSKNAAVVSQVLEYQKALNFYYLDTGMYPNLNTGDDKIVCFGDGLTKGEGCIGVIADPYDKNVVRPIEVALDDFMSSLPRIEQNKGNYHYSSPSYSNCISSSDKPSHESNEQCGDQYYSLWFVLEGVARSCSPADTAISNLSGEYTLCRLQSKKD
;
A
#
# COMPACT_ATOMS: atom_id res chain seq x y z
N MET A 1 -25.57 -44.06 -54.55
CA MET A 1 -25.92 -42.76 -53.91
C MET A 1 -24.62 -42.05 -53.53
N LYS A 2 -24.28 -40.94 -54.23
CA LYS A 2 -23.09 -40.12 -53.92
C LYS A 2 -23.52 -39.03 -52.95
N TYR A 3 -23.03 -39.08 -51.71
CA TYR A 3 -23.16 -37.95 -50.77
C TYR A 3 -22.31 -36.79 -51.32
N ARG A 4 -22.96 -35.71 -51.74
CA ARG A 4 -22.26 -34.45 -52.03
C ARG A 4 -21.89 -33.83 -50.68
N HIS A 5 -20.62 -33.91 -50.31
CA HIS A 5 -20.07 -33.04 -49.26
C HIS A 5 -20.17 -31.60 -49.77
N SER A 6 -21.07 -30.81 -49.17
CA SER A 6 -21.07 -29.37 -49.36
C SER A 6 -19.87 -28.82 -48.61
N GLU A 7 -18.74 -28.67 -49.27
CA GLU A 7 -17.62 -27.86 -48.78
C GLU A 7 -18.08 -26.40 -48.74
N ARG A 8 -18.66 -26.00 -47.60
CA ARG A 8 -18.88 -24.57 -47.30
C ARG A 8 -17.51 -24.00 -46.93
N GLY A 9 -16.83 -23.42 -47.91
CA GLY A 9 -15.62 -22.63 -47.67
C GLY A 9 -15.95 -21.45 -46.76
N LEU A 10 -15.06 -21.19 -45.79
CA LEU A 10 -15.19 -20.08 -44.85
C LEU A 10 -15.33 -18.78 -45.64
N SER A 11 -16.45 -18.07 -45.46
CA SER A 11 -16.68 -16.82 -46.16
C SER A 11 -15.75 -15.74 -45.61
N ALA A 12 -15.24 -14.85 -46.46
CA ALA A 12 -14.49 -13.67 -46.03
C ALA A 12 -15.27 -12.84 -44.99
N VAL A 13 -16.61 -12.81 -45.11
CA VAL A 13 -17.50 -12.14 -44.16
C VAL A 13 -17.50 -12.83 -42.80
N GLU A 14 -17.46 -14.15 -42.78
CA GLU A 14 -17.45 -14.95 -41.54
C GLU A 14 -16.17 -14.67 -40.75
N PHE A 15 -15.03 -14.57 -41.43
CA PHE A 15 -13.75 -14.24 -40.79
C PHE A 15 -13.75 -12.83 -40.18
N ILE A 16 -14.29 -11.83 -40.89
CA ILE A 16 -14.39 -10.46 -40.38
C ILE A 16 -15.31 -10.39 -39.15
N MET A 17 -16.42 -11.12 -39.15
CA MET A 17 -17.34 -11.16 -38.02
C MET A 17 -16.67 -11.76 -36.77
N VAL A 18 -15.95 -12.87 -36.92
CA VAL A 18 -15.20 -13.49 -35.82
C VAL A 18 -14.12 -12.55 -35.28
N PHE A 19 -13.40 -11.85 -36.16
CA PHE A 19 -12.38 -10.89 -35.74
C PHE A 19 -12.97 -9.74 -34.93
N LEU A 20 -14.07 -9.12 -35.38
CA LEU A 20 -14.74 -8.03 -34.65
C LEU A 20 -15.28 -8.47 -33.28
N LEU A 21 -15.81 -9.69 -33.20
CA LEU A 21 -16.23 -10.25 -31.91
C LEU A 21 -15.03 -10.50 -30.99
N SER A 22 -13.91 -10.98 -31.52
CA SER A 22 -12.71 -11.22 -30.71
C SER A 22 -12.09 -9.93 -30.16
N THR A 23 -12.06 -8.84 -30.94
CA THR A 23 -11.48 -7.56 -30.51
C THR A 23 -12.33 -6.88 -29.44
N THR A 24 -13.66 -6.90 -29.60
CA THR A 24 -14.60 -6.35 -28.61
C THR A 24 -14.53 -7.10 -27.27
N ILE A 25 -14.50 -8.44 -27.30
CA ILE A 25 -14.35 -9.26 -26.08
C ILE A 25 -13.01 -8.98 -25.40
N THR A 26 -11.92 -8.91 -26.17
CA THR A 26 -10.57 -8.67 -25.62
C THR A 26 -10.48 -7.31 -24.93
N SER A 27 -11.07 -6.27 -25.51
CA SER A 27 -11.09 -4.92 -24.91
C SER A 27 -11.77 -4.90 -23.55
N VAL A 28 -12.92 -5.57 -23.41
CA VAL A 28 -13.64 -5.65 -22.13
C VAL A 28 -12.85 -6.46 -21.09
N MET A 29 -12.25 -7.58 -21.50
CA MET A 29 -11.45 -8.42 -20.62
C MET A 29 -10.21 -7.69 -20.09
N PHE A 30 -9.59 -6.84 -20.90
CA PHE A 30 -8.43 -6.07 -20.48
C PHE A 30 -8.75 -5.11 -19.32
N THR A 31 -9.89 -4.42 -19.38
CA THR A 31 -10.33 -3.51 -18.31
C THR A 31 -10.58 -4.28 -17.01
N ILE A 32 -11.28 -5.42 -17.07
CA ILE A 32 -11.58 -6.26 -15.90
C ILE A 32 -10.30 -6.81 -15.29
N PHE A 33 -9.37 -7.29 -16.12
CA PHE A 33 -8.10 -7.84 -15.65
C PHE A 33 -7.25 -6.78 -14.95
N ASN A 34 -7.24 -5.55 -15.48
CA ASN A 34 -6.49 -4.45 -14.86
C ASN A 34 -7.05 -4.09 -13.47
N GLU A 35 -8.38 -3.97 -13.33
CA GLU A 35 -9.01 -3.75 -12.03
C GLU A 35 -8.74 -4.89 -11.03
N SER A 36 -8.80 -6.14 -11.49
CA SER A 36 -8.52 -7.32 -10.66
C SER A 36 -7.08 -7.31 -10.14
N LYS A 37 -6.12 -6.96 -11.01
CA LYS A 37 -4.70 -6.84 -10.63
C LYS A 37 -4.48 -5.76 -9.57
N ILE A 38 -5.10 -4.59 -9.74
CA ILE A 38 -5.04 -3.50 -8.76
C ILE A 38 -5.62 -3.95 -7.42
N LYS A 39 -6.81 -4.58 -7.42
CA LYS A 39 -7.45 -5.11 -6.21
C LYS A 39 -6.58 -6.16 -5.51
N SER A 40 -5.97 -7.06 -6.27
CA SER A 40 -5.08 -8.10 -5.72
C SER A 40 -3.84 -7.49 -5.06
N LYS A 41 -3.21 -6.49 -5.68
CA LYS A 41 -2.06 -5.79 -5.09
C LYS A 41 -2.45 -5.03 -3.82
N ASN A 42 -3.55 -4.28 -3.87
CA ASN A 42 -4.05 -3.53 -2.72
C ASN A 42 -4.40 -4.47 -1.56
N ALA A 43 -5.01 -5.61 -1.83
CA ALA A 43 -5.32 -6.62 -0.82
C ALA A 43 -4.05 -7.16 -0.15
N ALA A 44 -2.98 -7.38 -0.92
CA ALA A 44 -1.69 -7.81 -0.38
C ALA A 44 -1.07 -6.74 0.54
N VAL A 45 -1.07 -5.46 0.11
CA VAL A 45 -0.60 -4.33 0.93
C VAL A 45 -1.41 -4.20 2.22
N VAL A 46 -2.75 -4.23 2.13
CA VAL A 46 -3.62 -4.14 3.30
C VAL A 46 -3.37 -5.30 4.27
N SER A 47 -3.23 -6.53 3.76
CA SER A 47 -2.92 -7.69 4.59
C SER A 47 -1.61 -7.50 5.36
N GLN A 48 -0.58 -7.01 4.69
CA GLN A 48 0.73 -6.76 5.30
C GLN A 48 0.67 -5.66 6.36
N VAL A 49 -0.06 -4.56 6.11
CA VAL A 49 -0.24 -3.49 7.09
C VAL A 49 -1.00 -3.98 8.33
N LEU A 50 -1.99 -4.87 8.16
CA LEU A 50 -2.68 -5.50 9.29
C LEU A 50 -1.78 -6.44 10.08
N GLU A 51 -0.78 -7.06 9.45
CA GLU A 51 0.25 -7.83 10.17
C GLU A 51 1.17 -6.90 10.98
N TYR A 52 1.58 -5.75 10.44
CA TYR A 52 2.30 -4.73 11.20
C TYR A 52 1.49 -4.21 12.38
N GLN A 53 0.20 -3.98 12.18
CA GLN A 53 -0.70 -3.57 13.27
C GLN A 53 -0.72 -4.60 14.40
N LYS A 54 -0.86 -5.89 14.06
CA LYS A 54 -0.83 -6.99 15.04
C LYS A 54 0.51 -7.05 15.76
N ALA A 55 1.62 -6.88 15.04
CA ALA A 55 2.97 -6.84 15.60
C ALA A 55 3.09 -5.76 16.68
N LEU A 56 2.69 -4.54 16.34
CA LEU A 56 2.72 -3.38 17.24
C LEU A 56 1.84 -3.62 18.46
N ASN A 57 0.65 -4.19 18.27
CA ASN A 57 -0.24 -4.52 19.38
C ASN A 57 0.38 -5.60 20.31
N PHE A 58 1.05 -6.63 19.77
CA PHE A 58 1.74 -7.61 20.60
C PHE A 58 2.90 -7.01 21.37
N TYR A 59 3.69 -6.14 20.72
CA TYR A 59 4.77 -5.41 21.39
C TYR A 59 4.24 -4.54 22.53
N TYR A 60 3.12 -3.83 22.30
CA TYR A 60 2.46 -3.03 23.33
C TYR A 60 1.97 -3.88 24.50
N LEU A 61 1.40 -5.06 24.23
CA LEU A 61 0.95 -5.99 25.28
C LEU A 61 2.11 -6.51 26.13
N ASP A 62 3.29 -6.68 25.55
CA ASP A 62 4.48 -7.18 26.26
C ASP A 62 5.20 -6.08 27.06
N THR A 63 5.34 -4.90 26.48
CA THR A 63 6.17 -3.81 27.03
C THR A 63 5.38 -2.68 27.70
N GLY A 64 4.07 -2.60 27.46
CA GLY A 64 3.20 -1.50 27.91
C GLY A 64 3.30 -0.21 27.09
N MET A 65 4.07 -0.22 26.00
CA MET A 65 4.29 0.92 25.11
C MET A 65 4.50 0.47 23.66
N TYR A 66 4.15 1.31 22.69
CA TYR A 66 4.56 1.11 21.31
C TYR A 66 6.04 1.48 21.13
N PRO A 67 6.71 0.95 20.09
CA PRO A 67 8.10 1.28 19.79
C PRO A 67 8.28 2.80 19.61
N ASN A 68 8.98 3.44 20.55
CA ASN A 68 9.32 4.86 20.44
C ASN A 68 10.59 5.02 19.61
N LEU A 69 10.54 5.98 18.70
CA LEU A 69 11.65 6.37 17.84
C LEU A 69 12.79 7.06 18.58
N ASN A 70 12.59 7.53 19.81
CA ASN A 70 13.56 8.25 20.65
C ASN A 70 14.16 9.50 19.98
N THR A 71 13.46 10.08 19.02
CA THR A 71 14.08 11.03 18.09
C THR A 71 13.42 12.40 17.97
N GLY A 72 12.62 12.80 18.96
CA GLY A 72 11.84 14.03 18.90
C GLY A 72 10.50 13.78 18.22
N ASP A 73 9.53 14.64 18.54
CA ASP A 73 8.11 14.29 18.52
C ASP A 73 7.50 14.01 17.14
N ASP A 74 8.17 14.27 16.01
CA ASP A 74 7.54 14.16 14.67
C ASP A 74 8.23 13.19 13.70
N LYS A 75 9.10 12.31 14.17
CA LYS A 75 9.86 11.45 13.26
C LYS A 75 9.00 10.34 12.66
N ILE A 76 9.21 10.11 11.37
CA ILE A 76 8.62 9.01 10.62
C ILE A 76 9.75 8.08 10.17
N VAL A 77 9.54 6.78 10.30
CA VAL A 77 10.50 5.75 9.87
C VAL A 77 9.91 4.86 8.79
N CYS A 78 10.71 4.54 7.79
CA CYS A 78 10.35 3.62 6.70
C CYS A 78 10.35 2.18 7.21
N PHE A 79 9.39 1.37 6.75
CA PHE A 79 9.47 -0.09 6.84
C PHE A 79 9.97 -0.70 5.53
N GLY A 80 10.93 -1.61 5.61
CA GLY A 80 11.45 -2.34 4.44
C GLY A 80 12.47 -1.54 3.63
N ASP A 81 12.34 -1.52 2.30
CA ASP A 81 13.41 -1.17 1.34
C ASP A 81 13.71 0.34 1.19
N GLY A 82 13.14 1.20 2.03
CA GLY A 82 13.50 2.63 2.12
C GLY A 82 14.90 2.91 2.69
N LEU A 83 15.76 1.89 2.82
CA LEU A 83 17.11 2.00 3.37
C LEU A 83 18.16 2.45 2.32
N THR A 84 17.79 2.46 1.03
CA THR A 84 18.64 2.94 -0.05
C THR A 84 18.68 4.46 -0.09
N LYS A 85 19.89 5.02 -0.15
CA LYS A 85 20.13 6.47 -0.13
C LYS A 85 19.42 7.14 -1.31
N GLY A 86 18.45 8.01 -1.03
CA GLY A 86 17.67 8.75 -2.04
C GLY A 86 16.22 8.27 -2.24
N GLU A 87 15.79 7.25 -1.51
CA GLU A 87 14.38 6.83 -1.47
C GLU A 87 13.71 7.36 -0.21
N GLY A 88 12.54 7.98 -0.35
CA GLY A 88 11.78 8.54 0.77
C GLY A 88 10.78 7.55 1.35
N CYS A 89 10.45 7.70 2.64
CA CYS A 89 9.30 7.00 3.22
C CYS A 89 8.00 7.64 2.73
N ILE A 90 6.94 6.83 2.62
CA ILE A 90 5.59 7.38 2.46
C ILE A 90 5.27 8.30 3.65
N GLY A 91 4.74 9.49 3.40
CA GLY A 91 4.37 10.46 4.44
C GLY A 91 5.42 11.52 4.76
N VAL A 92 6.69 11.36 4.37
CA VAL A 92 7.76 12.36 4.56
C VAL A 92 8.06 13.07 3.25
N ILE A 93 7.82 14.38 3.17
CA ILE A 93 8.36 15.19 2.07
C ILE A 93 9.85 15.42 2.38
N ALA A 94 10.70 14.60 1.77
CA ALA A 94 12.10 14.89 1.43
C ALA A 94 13.14 15.17 2.53
N ASP A 95 12.93 14.82 3.80
CA ASP A 95 14.04 14.91 4.78
C ASP A 95 14.96 13.67 4.72
N PRO A 96 16.29 13.86 4.72
CA PRO A 96 17.25 12.78 4.55
C PRO A 96 17.23 11.88 5.78
N TYR A 97 16.60 10.73 5.59
CA TYR A 97 16.87 9.45 6.23
C TYR A 97 18.10 9.45 7.16
N ASP A 98 17.88 9.51 8.49
CA ASP A 98 18.92 9.29 9.48
C ASP A 98 18.92 7.80 9.87
N LYS A 99 19.90 7.06 9.34
CA LYS A 99 20.15 5.63 9.65
C LYS A 99 20.21 5.32 11.14
N ASN A 100 20.59 6.30 11.97
CA ASN A 100 20.72 6.09 13.41
C ASN A 100 19.36 6.08 14.14
N VAL A 101 18.29 6.56 13.50
CA VAL A 101 16.91 6.63 14.02
C VAL A 101 16.11 5.35 13.73
N VAL A 102 16.43 4.67 12.63
CA VAL A 102 15.74 3.44 12.23
C VAL A 102 16.24 2.23 13.02
N ARG A 103 17.53 2.22 13.37
CA ARG A 103 18.17 1.11 14.08
C ARG A 103 17.49 0.72 15.40
N PRO A 104 16.97 1.64 16.24
CA PRO A 104 16.25 1.27 17.46
C PRO A 104 14.90 0.61 17.22
N ILE A 105 14.13 1.02 16.19
CA ILE A 105 12.88 0.33 15.82
C ILE A 105 13.20 -1.00 15.17
N GLU A 106 14.17 -1.04 14.25
CA GLU A 106 14.65 -2.28 13.69
C GLU A 106 15.09 -3.21 14.81
N VAL A 107 15.91 -2.79 15.77
CA VAL A 107 16.35 -3.65 16.90
C VAL A 107 15.19 -4.05 17.82
N ALA A 108 14.26 -3.14 18.15
CA ALA A 108 13.12 -3.45 19.01
C ALA A 108 12.11 -4.39 18.36
N LEU A 109 12.08 -4.42 17.02
CA LEU A 109 11.20 -5.25 16.24
C LEU A 109 11.96 -6.28 15.37
N ASP A 110 13.27 -6.49 15.54
CA ASP A 110 14.12 -7.05 14.46
C ASP A 110 13.72 -8.48 14.13
N ASP A 111 13.55 -9.28 15.18
CA ASP A 111 13.10 -10.66 15.07
C ASP A 111 11.68 -10.75 14.49
N PHE A 112 10.84 -9.76 14.75
CA PHE A 112 9.44 -9.77 14.30
C PHE A 112 9.31 -9.23 12.88
N MET A 113 9.84 -8.05 12.59
CA MET A 113 9.71 -7.34 11.31
C MET A 113 10.57 -7.96 10.21
N SER A 114 11.70 -8.59 10.54
CA SER A 114 12.48 -9.36 9.56
C SER A 114 11.74 -10.61 9.07
N SER A 115 10.81 -11.14 9.89
CA SER A 115 9.99 -12.31 9.56
C SER A 115 8.73 -11.96 8.74
N LEU A 116 8.36 -10.68 8.68
CA LEU A 116 7.15 -10.26 7.98
C LEU A 116 7.38 -10.20 6.46
N PRO A 117 6.39 -10.60 5.65
CA PRO A 117 6.48 -10.53 4.20
C PRO A 117 6.70 -9.07 3.78
N ARG A 118 7.67 -8.84 2.89
CA ARG A 118 7.97 -7.53 2.31
C ARG A 118 7.30 -7.41 0.96
N ILE A 119 6.41 -6.43 0.79
CA ILE A 119 5.88 -6.03 -0.50
C ILE A 119 6.54 -4.71 -0.88
N GLU A 120 7.39 -4.75 -1.91
CA GLU A 120 7.84 -3.53 -2.57
C GLU A 120 6.61 -2.82 -3.15
N GLN A 121 6.38 -1.58 -2.71
CA GLN A 121 5.36 -0.74 -3.32
C GLN A 121 5.97 -0.10 -4.56
N ASN A 122 5.29 -0.25 -5.70
CA ASN A 122 5.80 0.28 -6.95
C ASN A 122 5.88 1.81 -6.85
N LYS A 123 7.06 2.37 -7.16
CA LYS A 123 7.40 3.78 -6.91
C LYS A 123 6.46 4.76 -7.66
N GLY A 124 5.80 4.35 -8.73
CA GLY A 124 4.95 5.26 -9.50
C GLY A 124 5.70 6.55 -9.88
N ASN A 125 4.99 7.69 -9.89
CA ASN A 125 5.60 9.02 -10.08
C ASN A 125 6.09 9.65 -8.75
N TYR A 126 5.97 8.92 -7.63
CA TYR A 126 6.36 9.42 -6.31
C TYR A 126 7.70 8.81 -5.92
N HIS A 127 8.57 9.57 -5.24
CA HIS A 127 9.85 9.05 -4.77
C HIS A 127 9.74 8.15 -3.52
N TYR A 128 8.53 7.65 -3.22
CA TYR A 128 8.24 6.89 -2.01
C TYR A 128 8.08 5.41 -2.33
N SER A 129 8.86 4.56 -1.66
CA SER A 129 8.91 3.11 -1.95
C SER A 129 8.44 2.23 -0.81
N SER A 130 8.28 2.79 0.39
CA SER A 130 8.08 2.02 1.62
C SER A 130 6.95 2.60 2.49
N PRO A 131 6.14 1.73 3.12
CA PRO A 131 5.27 2.12 4.22
C PRO A 131 6.06 2.82 5.33
N SER A 132 5.38 3.58 6.17
CA SER A 132 6.06 4.28 7.25
C SER A 132 5.33 4.24 8.58
N TYR A 133 6.07 4.53 9.63
CA TYR A 133 5.65 4.47 11.02
C TYR A 133 5.99 5.77 11.74
N SER A 134 5.08 6.24 12.58
CA SER A 134 5.37 7.23 13.62
C SER A 134 4.65 6.84 14.91
N ASN A 135 5.16 7.31 16.05
CA ASN A 135 4.52 7.18 17.36
C ASN A 135 3.51 8.31 17.64
N CYS A 136 2.84 8.79 16.58
CA CYS A 136 1.90 9.90 16.63
C CYS A 136 0.54 9.50 16.09
N ILE A 137 -0.51 10.17 16.56
CA ILE A 137 -1.83 10.19 15.92
C ILE A 137 -2.20 11.60 15.48
N SER A 138 -3.22 11.67 14.64
CA SER A 138 -3.75 12.91 14.09
C SER A 138 -5.25 12.79 13.88
N SER A 139 -5.98 13.87 14.20
CA SER A 139 -7.41 13.98 13.90
C SER A 139 -7.71 14.44 12.47
N SER A 140 -6.69 14.80 11.69
CA SER A 140 -6.88 15.28 10.31
C SER A 140 -7.37 14.16 9.40
N ASP A 141 -8.50 14.41 8.73
CA ASP A 141 -9.03 13.57 7.64
C ASP A 141 -8.05 13.47 6.46
N LYS A 142 -7.17 14.47 6.33
CA LYS A 142 -6.12 14.51 5.31
C LYS A 142 -4.78 14.14 5.94
N PRO A 143 -4.29 12.91 5.73
CA PRO A 143 -3.02 12.47 6.28
C PRO A 143 -1.87 13.29 5.71
N SER A 144 -1.17 14.05 6.57
CA SER A 144 0.13 14.69 6.30
C SER A 144 1.06 14.56 7.51
N HIS A 145 2.39 14.57 7.33
CA HIS A 145 3.32 14.55 8.48
C HIS A 145 3.11 15.74 9.42
N GLU A 146 2.79 16.91 8.89
CA GLU A 146 2.47 18.12 9.65
C GLU A 146 1.16 18.01 10.46
N SER A 147 0.34 16.99 10.19
CA SER A 147 -0.93 16.79 10.89
C SER A 147 -0.82 16.01 12.19
N ASN A 148 0.38 15.57 12.59
CA ASN A 148 0.59 14.88 13.86
C ASN A 148 0.24 15.81 15.03
N GLU A 149 -0.65 15.35 15.93
CA GLU A 149 -1.18 16.16 17.03
C GLU A 149 -0.86 15.59 18.40
N GLN A 150 -0.76 14.26 18.51
CA GLN A 150 -0.48 13.59 19.78
C GLN A 150 0.56 12.51 19.55
N CYS A 151 1.76 12.76 20.06
CA CYS A 151 2.89 11.87 19.94
C CYS A 151 3.25 11.32 21.32
N GLY A 152 3.54 10.03 21.39
CA GLY A 152 3.88 9.38 22.64
C GLY A 152 3.85 7.86 22.55
N ASP A 153 4.25 7.23 23.64
CA ASP A 153 4.46 5.79 23.75
C ASP A 153 3.16 4.96 23.66
N GLN A 154 2.01 5.63 23.68
CA GLN A 154 0.67 5.02 23.61
C GLN A 154 0.05 5.15 22.20
N TYR A 155 0.75 5.79 21.27
CA TYR A 155 0.23 6.15 19.97
C TYR A 155 1.07 5.56 18.85
N TYR A 156 0.41 5.15 17.76
CA TYR A 156 1.10 4.85 16.50
C TYR A 156 0.28 5.29 15.30
N SER A 157 0.98 5.57 14.20
CA SER A 157 0.43 5.70 12.85
C SER A 157 1.27 4.90 11.86
N LEU A 158 0.59 4.19 10.98
CA LEU A 158 1.11 3.41 9.87
C LEU A 158 0.63 4.03 8.57
N TRP A 159 1.56 4.43 7.70
CA TRP A 159 1.27 5.07 6.42
C TRP A 159 1.60 4.12 5.28
N PHE A 160 0.71 4.03 4.30
CA PHE A 160 0.87 3.16 3.15
C PHE A 160 0.07 3.70 1.96
N VAL A 161 0.46 3.30 0.76
CA VAL A 161 -0.23 3.72 -0.48
C VAL A 161 -0.96 2.55 -1.11
N LEU A 162 -2.14 2.82 -1.67
CA LEU A 162 -2.90 1.88 -2.50
C LEU A 162 -3.05 2.44 -3.92
N GLU A 163 -3.02 1.54 -4.93
CA GLU A 163 -3.29 1.88 -6.32
C GLU A 163 -4.81 2.15 -6.50
N GLY A 164 -5.18 3.25 -7.13
CA GLY A 164 -6.56 3.66 -7.41
C GLY A 164 -7.14 4.70 -6.45
N VAL A 165 -8.40 5.07 -6.67
CA VAL A 165 -9.12 6.12 -5.92
C VAL A 165 -9.49 5.67 -4.50
N ALA A 166 -9.69 6.67 -3.62
CA ALA A 166 -9.86 6.64 -2.15
C ALA A 166 -10.82 5.63 -1.49
N ARG A 167 -11.41 4.70 -2.24
CA ARG A 167 -12.37 3.70 -1.74
C ARG A 167 -11.72 2.44 -1.17
N SER A 168 -10.39 2.36 -1.13
CA SER A 168 -9.68 1.11 -0.80
C SER A 168 -9.02 1.10 0.58
N CYS A 169 -8.94 2.23 1.27
CA CYS A 169 -8.49 2.23 2.65
C CYS A 169 -9.57 1.58 3.54
N SER A 170 -9.21 0.56 4.32
CA SER A 170 -10.12 -0.19 5.20
C SER A 170 -10.87 0.75 6.18
N PRO A 171 -12.11 0.44 6.60
CA PRO A 171 -12.93 1.36 7.41
C PRO A 171 -12.53 1.54 8.88
N ALA A 172 -11.50 0.86 9.39
CA ALA A 172 -11.05 1.05 10.77
C ALA A 172 -9.97 2.15 10.83
N ASP A 173 -10.29 3.26 11.49
CA ASP A 173 -9.36 4.33 11.90
C ASP A 173 -8.34 4.74 10.84
N THR A 174 -8.83 4.95 9.60
CA THR A 174 -7.99 5.27 8.45
C THR A 174 -8.25 6.66 7.90
N ALA A 175 -7.24 7.54 7.92
CA ALA A 175 -7.29 8.83 7.22
C ALA A 175 -6.87 8.65 5.75
N ILE A 176 -7.41 9.47 4.85
CA ILE A 176 -7.28 9.25 3.39
C ILE A 176 -6.93 10.54 2.65
N SER A 177 -5.87 10.52 1.84
CA SER A 177 -5.55 11.60 0.91
C SER A 177 -5.34 11.05 -0.50
N ASN A 178 -5.92 11.71 -1.49
CA ASN A 178 -5.69 11.38 -2.89
C ASN A 178 -4.43 12.11 -3.37
N LEU A 179 -3.39 11.35 -3.75
CA LEU A 179 -2.10 11.94 -4.14
C LEU A 179 -2.12 12.40 -5.61
N SER A 180 -2.58 11.54 -6.54
CA SER A 180 -2.56 11.81 -8.00
C SER A 180 -3.80 11.35 -8.77
N GLY A 181 -4.86 10.91 -8.10
CA GLY A 181 -5.98 10.20 -8.75
C GLY A 181 -5.67 8.74 -9.09
N GLU A 182 -4.39 8.38 -9.21
CA GLU A 182 -3.93 7.01 -9.42
C GLU A 182 -3.51 6.31 -8.13
N TYR A 183 -3.25 7.07 -7.07
CA TYR A 183 -2.81 6.54 -5.78
C TYR A 183 -3.54 7.21 -4.64
N THR A 184 -3.84 6.40 -3.63
CA THR A 184 -4.45 6.83 -2.38
C THR A 184 -3.46 6.61 -1.23
N LEU A 185 -3.15 7.66 -0.49
CA LEU A 185 -2.44 7.58 0.78
C LEU A 185 -3.43 7.21 1.88
N CYS A 186 -3.17 6.09 2.55
CA CYS A 186 -3.90 5.63 3.71
C CYS A 186 -3.01 5.79 4.97
N ARG A 187 -3.64 6.13 6.10
CA ARG A 187 -2.99 6.13 7.41
C ARG A 187 -3.81 5.34 8.42
N LEU A 188 -3.31 4.21 8.90
CA LEU A 188 -3.90 3.41 9.97
C LEU A 188 -3.29 3.83 11.31
N GLN A 189 -4.10 4.15 12.32
CA GLN A 189 -3.58 4.65 13.60
C GLN A 189 -4.18 3.91 14.81
N SER A 190 -3.53 4.01 15.97
CA SER A 190 -4.11 3.50 17.22
C SER A 190 -5.42 4.23 17.56
N LYS A 191 -6.32 3.55 18.27
CA LYS A 191 -7.52 4.21 18.79
C LYS A 191 -7.13 5.20 19.87
N LYS A 192 -7.80 6.35 19.83
CA LYS A 192 -7.78 7.30 20.93
C LYS A 192 -8.80 6.81 21.96
N ASP A 193 -8.29 6.28 23.07
CA ASP A 193 -9.12 5.94 24.23
C ASP A 193 -9.72 7.20 24.89
#